data_AF-A0A7J6JF43-F1
#
_entry.id   AF-A0A7J6JF43-F1
#
_cell.length_a   1.000
_cell.length_b   1.000
_cell.length_c   1.000
_cell.angle_alpha   90.00
_cell.angle_beta   90.00
_cell.angle_gamma   90.00
#
_symmetry.space_group_name_H-M   'P 1'
#
loop_
_entity.id
_entity.type
_entity.pdbx_description
1 polymer ?
#
loop_
_entity_poly.entity_id
_entity_poly.type
_entity_poly.pdbx_seq_one_letter_code
_entity_poly.pdbx_strand_id
1 'polypeptide(L)'
;MCGAKEGDHFTLKGEMLYLPPDQGISIYSLASVLPLLAAKQRVTHKHDWMTSDALIACPDPCCPSQLKIIREGIRTFRHSETTAVPLTGNS
;
A
#
# COMPACT_ATOMS: atom_id res chain seq x y z
N MET A 1 15.77 8.71 13.25
CA MET A 1 15.70 8.69 11.77
C MET A 1 15.42 7.27 11.31
N CYS A 2 14.47 7.08 10.40
CA CYS A 2 13.98 5.76 9.96
C CYS A 2 14.94 4.97 9.05
N GLY A 3 16.06 5.55 8.61
CA GLY A 3 17.05 4.88 7.77
C GLY A 3 16.67 4.76 6.29
N ALA A 4 15.50 5.25 5.89
CA ALA A 4 15.06 5.25 4.49
C ALA A 4 15.98 6.13 3.61
N LYS A 5 16.22 5.65 2.39
CA LYS A 5 16.96 6.35 1.34
C LYS A 5 16.02 6.62 0.16
N GLU A 6 16.37 7.62 -0.64
CA GLU A 6 15.64 7.88 -1.89
C GLU A 6 15.74 6.66 -2.81
N GLY A 7 14.59 6.20 -3.32
CA GLY A 7 14.50 5.01 -4.17
C GLY A 7 14.19 3.71 -3.41
N ASP A 8 14.32 3.69 -2.07
CA ASP A 8 13.84 2.55 -1.28
C ASP A 8 12.34 2.36 -1.51
N HIS A 9 11.95 1.15 -1.86
CA HIS A 9 10.56 0.83 -2.18
C HIS A 9 10.16 -0.60 -1.82
N PHE A 10 8.86 -0.84 -1.79
CA PHE A 10 8.30 -2.18 -1.77
C PHE A 10 7.16 -2.22 -2.77
N THR A 11 6.86 -3.41 -3.28
CA THR A 11 5.65 -3.63 -4.09
C THR A 11 4.64 -4.40 -3.27
N LEU A 12 3.36 -4.03 -3.38
CA LEU A 12 2.27 -4.77 -2.75
C LEU A 12 1.41 -5.36 -3.86
N LYS A 13 1.25 -6.69 -3.85
CA LYS A 13 0.42 -7.43 -4.81
C LYS A 13 -0.61 -8.23 -4.04
N GLY A 14 -1.82 -7.68 -3.93
CA GLY A 14 -2.84 -8.25 -3.05
C GLY A 14 -2.43 -8.05 -1.59
N GLU A 15 -2.18 -9.15 -0.89
CA GLU A 15 -1.70 -9.17 0.51
C GLU A 15 -0.19 -9.37 0.63
N MET A 16 0.51 -9.63 -0.49
CA MET A 16 1.92 -9.96 -0.50
C MET A 16 2.79 -8.72 -0.72
N LEU A 17 3.61 -8.39 0.29
CA LEU A 17 4.60 -7.33 0.24
C LEU A 17 5.95 -7.88 -0.20
N TYR A 18 6.58 -7.25 -1.19
CA TYR A 18 7.89 -7.64 -1.71
C TYR A 18 8.88 -6.49 -1.59
N LEU A 19 10.07 -6.80 -1.09
CA LEU A 19 11.22 -5.89 -1.04
C LEU A 19 12.25 -6.29 -2.11
N PRO A 20 13.00 -5.33 -2.67
CA PRO A 20 14.22 -5.63 -3.39
C PRO A 20 15.23 -6.42 -2.53
N PRO A 21 16.12 -7.22 -3.15
CA PRO A 21 17.18 -7.90 -2.42
C PRO A 21 18.00 -6.93 -1.56
N ASP A 22 18.34 -7.36 -0.34
CA ASP A 22 19.16 -6.63 0.62
C ASP A 22 18.61 -5.25 1.07
N GLN A 23 17.35 -4.94 0.75
CA GLN A 23 16.70 -3.71 1.15
C GLN A 23 15.81 -3.94 2.38
N GLY A 24 16.06 -3.18 3.45
CA GLY A 24 15.18 -3.08 4.59
C GLY A 24 14.24 -1.88 4.47
N ILE A 25 13.06 -1.97 5.06
CA ILE A 25 12.21 -0.80 5.32
C ILE A 25 11.89 -0.77 6.82
N SER A 26 11.96 0.43 7.40
CA SER A 26 11.58 0.63 8.80
C SER A 26 10.14 0.18 9.03
N ILE A 27 9.94 -0.71 10.01
CA ILE A 27 8.61 -1.17 10.41
C ILE A 27 7.69 -0.01 10.83
N TYR A 28 8.24 1.07 11.37
CA TYR A 28 7.46 2.26 11.74
C TYR A 28 6.99 3.03 10.51
N SER A 29 7.86 3.17 9.49
CA SER A 29 7.46 3.77 8.20
C SER A 29 6.45 2.88 7.47
N LEU A 30 6.59 1.56 7.58
CA LEU A 30 5.59 0.63 7.07
C LEU A 30 4.25 0.77 7.81
N ALA A 31 4.27 0.90 9.14
CA ALA A 31 3.07 1.08 9.94
C ALA A 31 2.28 2.35 9.59
N SER A 32 2.93 3.43 9.16
CA SER A 32 2.21 4.65 8.75
C SER A 32 1.50 4.49 7.40
N VAL A 33 2.01 3.65 6.50
CA VAL A 33 1.42 3.45 5.16
C VAL A 33 0.43 2.28 5.10
N LEU A 34 0.63 1.22 5.90
CA LEU A 34 -0.18 0.00 5.88
C LEU A 34 -1.70 0.23 5.90
N PRO A 35 -2.26 1.12 6.75
CA PRO A 35 -3.72 1.32 6.82
C PRO A 35 -4.35 1.79 5.51
N LEU A 36 -3.56 2.41 4.63
CA LEU A 36 -4.04 3.01 3.39
C LEU A 36 -3.95 2.07 2.19
N LEU A 37 -3.07 1.06 2.25
CA LEU A 37 -2.72 0.25 1.09
C LEU A 37 -3.91 -0.53 0.51
N ALA A 38 -4.75 -1.12 1.36
CA ALA A 38 -5.91 -1.88 0.90
C ALA A 38 -6.90 -1.03 0.11
N ALA A 39 -7.16 0.19 0.55
CA ALA A 39 -8.03 1.14 -0.15
C ALA A 39 -7.34 1.71 -1.39
N LYS A 40 -6.03 1.97 -1.33
CA LYS A 40 -5.24 2.48 -2.47
C LYS A 40 -5.14 1.48 -3.62
N GLN A 41 -5.23 0.16 -3.35
CA GLN A 41 -5.34 -0.89 -4.37
C GLN A 41 -6.69 -0.90 -5.12
N ARG A 42 -7.73 -0.22 -4.62
CA ARG A 42 -9.06 -0.20 -5.23
C ARG A 42 -9.22 0.99 -6.19
N VAL A 43 -10.08 0.81 -7.18
CA VAL A 43 -10.62 1.93 -7.95
C VAL A 43 -11.44 2.79 -7.00
N THR A 44 -11.04 4.05 -6.89
CA THR A 44 -11.61 5.05 -5.98
C THR A 44 -12.19 6.19 -6.78
N HIS A 45 -13.12 6.94 -6.20
CA HIS A 45 -13.77 8.03 -6.91
C HIS A 45 -12.81 9.20 -7.13
N LYS A 46 -12.89 9.89 -8.28
CA LYS A 46 -11.95 10.97 -8.65
C LYS A 46 -11.89 12.15 -7.68
N HIS A 47 -12.90 12.32 -6.84
CA HIS A 47 -13.00 13.40 -5.84
C HIS A 47 -12.74 12.92 -4.40
N ASP A 48 -12.35 11.66 -4.22
CA ASP A 48 -11.90 11.16 -2.93
C ASP A 48 -10.41 11.49 -2.75
N TRP A 49 -10.01 11.99 -1.58
CA TRP A 49 -8.60 12.23 -1.25
C TRP A 49 -7.79 10.92 -1.31
N MET A 50 -8.43 9.76 -1.10
CA MET A 50 -7.83 8.44 -1.32
C MET A 50 -7.43 8.21 -2.78
N THR A 51 -7.90 9.00 -3.73
CA THR A 51 -7.44 8.97 -5.13
C THR A 51 -6.24 9.89 -5.34
N SER A 52 -6.26 11.11 -4.80
CA SER A 52 -5.25 12.15 -5.08
C SER A 52 -4.01 12.09 -4.19
N ASP A 53 -4.18 11.82 -2.90
CA ASP A 53 -3.15 12.10 -1.89
C ASP A 53 -2.31 10.85 -1.65
N ALA A 54 -1.08 10.83 -2.16
CA ALA A 54 -0.24 9.62 -2.20
C ALA A 54 1.04 9.70 -1.36
N LEU A 55 1.31 10.83 -0.71
CA LEU A 55 2.51 11.05 0.10
C LEU A 55 2.19 10.84 1.57
N ILE A 56 2.88 9.88 2.20
CA ILE A 56 2.68 9.51 3.59
C ILE A 56 3.96 9.81 4.36
N ALA A 57 3.84 10.64 5.39
CA ALA A 57 4.98 11.02 6.23
C ALA A 57 5.47 9.83 7.08
N CYS A 58 6.77 9.84 7.36
CA CYS A 58 7.35 9.01 8.40
C CYS A 58 6.76 9.40 9.78
N PRO A 59 6.43 8.43 10.66
CA PRO A 59 5.91 8.76 11.98
C PRO A 59 6.97 9.28 12.96
N ASP A 60 8.28 9.18 12.63
CA ASP A 60 9.36 9.78 13.42
C ASP A 60 9.33 11.31 13.23
N PRO A 61 9.06 12.12 14.28
CA PRO A 61 8.83 13.57 14.16
C PRO A 61 9.99 14.34 13.53
N CYS A 62 11.21 13.86 13.69
CA CYS A 62 12.43 14.51 13.16
C CYS A 62 12.86 13.91 11.82
N CYS A 63 12.08 13.02 11.22
CA CYS A 63 12.41 12.38 9.97
C CYS A 63 11.67 13.04 8.79
N PRO A 64 12.39 13.65 7.82
CA PRO A 64 11.76 14.33 6.69
C PRO A 64 11.29 13.37 5.59
N SER A 65 11.52 12.05 5.73
CA SER A 65 11.19 11.09 4.69
C SER A 65 9.68 10.93 4.49
N GLN A 66 9.30 10.65 3.25
CA GLN A 66 7.93 10.35 2.87
C GLN A 66 7.90 9.16 1.93
N LEU A 67 6.90 8.30 2.10
CA LEU A 67 6.61 7.22 1.17
C LEU A 67 5.56 7.68 0.17
N LYS A 68 5.83 7.49 -1.13
CA LYS A 68 4.89 7.77 -2.20
C LYS A 68 4.24 6.48 -2.68
N ILE A 69 2.92 6.39 -2.60
CA ILE A 69 2.16 5.27 -3.16
C ILE A 69 1.95 5.51 -4.66
N ILE A 70 2.35 4.55 -5.49
CA ILE A 70 2.14 4.59 -6.94
C ILE A 70 1.35 3.34 -7.32
N ARG A 71 0.28 3.51 -8.12
CA ARG A 71 -0.48 2.39 -8.69
C ARG A 71 0.25 1.89 -9.93
N GLU A 72 0.72 0.65 -9.90
CA GLU A 72 1.51 0.07 -11.00
C GLU A 72 0.64 -0.43 -12.17
N GLY A 73 -0.60 -0.83 -11.91
CA GLY A 73 -1.49 -1.35 -12.94
C GLY A 73 -2.86 -1.78 -12.43
N ILE A 74 -3.70 -2.22 -13.36
CA ILE A 74 -5.04 -2.74 -13.08
C ILE A 74 -4.98 -4.27 -13.12
N ARG A 75 -5.64 -4.92 -12.17
CA ARG A 75 -5.82 -6.37 -12.13
C ARG A 75 -7.31 -6.71 -12.15
N THR A 76 -7.68 -7.70 -12.95
CA THR A 76 -9.00 -8.31 -12.92
C THR A 76 -9.02 -9.43 -11.87
N PHE A 77 -10.11 -9.52 -11.12
CA PHE A 77 -10.33 -10.58 -10.13
C PHE A 77 -11.52 -11.45 -10.54
N ARG A 78 -11.41 -12.75 -10.27
CA ARG A 78 -12.56 -13.63 -10.22
C ARG A 78 -12.93 -13.85 -8.76
N HIS A 79 -14.22 -13.78 -8.44
CA HIS A 79 -14.71 -13.92 -7.07
C HIS A 79 -14.17 -15.18 -6.37
N SER A 80 -14.25 -16.32 -7.07
CA SER A 80 -13.76 -17.62 -6.60
C SER A 80 -12.25 -17.71 -6.36
N GLU A 81 -11.46 -16.80 -6.91
CA GLU A 81 -10.01 -16.75 -6.69
C GLU A 81 -9.63 -15.89 -5.48
N THR A 82 -10.57 -15.09 -4.97
CA THR A 82 -10.33 -14.12 -3.88
C THR A 82 -11.03 -14.46 -2.58
N THR A 83 -12.02 -15.36 -2.62
CA THR A 83 -12.76 -15.79 -1.43
C THR A 83 -13.41 -17.15 -1.66
N ALA A 84 -13.52 -17.93 -0.59
CA ALA A 84 -14.27 -19.19 -0.57
C ALA A 84 -15.79 -18.98 -0.42
N VAL A 85 -16.22 -17.78 0.00
CA VAL A 85 -17.64 -17.45 0.19
C VAL A 85 -18.26 -17.13 -1.18
N PRO A 86 -19.35 -17.78 -1.62
CA PRO A 86 -20.02 -17.45 -2.88
C PRO A 86 -20.56 -16.00 -2.92
N LEU A 87 -20.87 -15.47 -4.12
CA LEU A 87 -21.42 -14.11 -4.28
C LEU A 87 -22.75 -13.90 -3.54
N THR A 88 -23.54 -14.96 -3.40
CA THR A 88 -24.79 -14.95 -2.64
C THR A 88 -24.59 -14.97 -1.12
N GLY A 89 -23.35 -15.13 -0.64
CA GLY A 89 -22.94 -14.92 0.75
C GLY A 89 -23.56 -15.84 1.81
N ASN A 90 -23.09 -15.70 3.05
CA ASN A 90 -23.59 -16.35 4.28
C ASN A 90 -24.90 -15.70 4.80
N SER A 91 -25.88 -15.48 3.92
CA SER A 91 -27.14 -14.83 4.26
C SER A 91 -27.95 -15.60 5.29
#